data_AF-A0A323VF04-F1
#
_entry.id   AF-A0A323VF04-F1
#
_cell.length_a   1.000
_cell.length_b   1.000
_cell.length_c   1.000
_cell.angle_alpha   90.00
_cell.angle_beta   90.00
_cell.angle_gamma   90.00
#
_symmetry.space_group_name_H-M   'P 1'
#
loop_
_entity.id
_entity.type
_entity.pdbx_description
1 polymer ?
#
loop_
_entity_poly.entity_id
_entity_poly.type
_entity_poly.pdbx_seq_one_letter_code
_entity_poly.pdbx_strand_id
1 'polypeptide(L)'
;MGRLRTAAEALDGDTLLLLQGISEVNGGRPQLHVGMASGPGMTTGWLTSASTGRAPFAQLIDVAPTVLRALDLDVPASMNGQPFSVTAERPDLVDALAELDRANTSAVVHYRSTALTFWLLVLVNAAVVVTGAVLLGGWDRGWLPGRSRGRDRVRGWLRRRRPVRRGRGLLRGVAIGVASLPVATYLANLVPWERSGSPR
;
A
#
# COMPACT_ATOMS: atom_id res chain seq x y z
N MET A 1 11.70 -5.75 -29.39
CA MET A 1 12.82 -4.92 -28.92
C MET A 1 13.75 -4.47 -30.05
N GLY A 2 14.23 -5.34 -30.95
CA GLY A 2 15.11 -4.91 -32.06
C GLY A 2 14.58 -3.73 -32.89
N ARG A 3 13.31 -3.79 -33.32
CA ARG A 3 12.67 -2.68 -34.07
C ARG A 3 12.57 -1.36 -33.30
N LEU A 4 12.33 -1.40 -31.99
CA LEU A 4 12.26 -0.20 -31.14
C LEU A 4 13.64 0.45 -31.01
N ARG A 5 14.68 -0.36 -30.87
CA ARG A 5 16.06 0.12 -30.83
C ARG A 5 16.46 0.75 -32.16
N THR A 6 16.18 0.10 -33.28
CA THR A 6 16.44 0.66 -34.61
C THR A 6 15.67 1.96 -34.84
N ALA A 7 14.41 2.03 -34.40
CA ALA A 7 13.63 3.26 -34.47
C ALA A 7 14.26 4.37 -33.62
N ALA A 8 14.66 4.06 -32.38
CA ALA A 8 15.33 5.01 -31.49
C ALA A 8 16.67 5.53 -32.06
N GLU A 9 17.45 4.65 -32.70
CA GLU A 9 18.70 4.99 -33.39
C GLU A 9 18.48 5.88 -34.63
N ALA A 10 17.27 5.86 -35.21
CA ALA A 10 16.89 6.66 -36.37
C ALA A 10 16.21 7.99 -36.00
N LEU A 11 15.96 8.26 -34.72
CA LEU A 11 15.38 9.52 -34.26
C LEU A 11 16.45 10.63 -34.23
N ASP A 12 16.04 11.85 -34.54
CA ASP A 12 16.89 13.03 -34.40
C ASP A 12 17.30 13.24 -32.94
N GLY A 13 18.50 13.80 -32.74
CA GLY A 13 19.11 14.01 -31.42
C GLY A 13 18.29 14.88 -30.45
N ASP A 14 17.33 15.64 -30.98
CA ASP A 14 16.41 16.49 -30.21
C ASP A 14 15.14 15.76 -29.77
N THR A 15 15.00 14.47 -30.10
CA THR A 15 13.79 13.69 -29.77
C THR A 15 13.89 13.04 -28.40
N LEU A 16 12.88 13.28 -27.55
CA LEU A 16 12.68 12.52 -26.31
C LEU A 16 11.79 11.29 -26.56
N LEU A 17 12.36 10.10 -26.44
CA LEU A 17 11.65 8.82 -26.46
C LEU A 17 11.29 8.38 -25.05
N LEU A 18 10.00 8.20 -24.79
CA LEU A 18 9.48 7.63 -23.55
C LEU A 18 8.83 6.27 -23.84
N LEU A 19 9.31 5.21 -23.20
CA LEU A 19 8.65 3.90 -23.17
C LEU A 19 8.06 3.67 -21.79
N GLN A 20 6.75 3.47 -21.71
CA GLN A 20 6.05 3.28 -20.45
C GLN A 20 5.18 2.02 -20.54
N GLY A 21 5.39 1.09 -19.61
CA GLY A 21 4.50 -0.03 -19.43
C GLY A 21 3.22 0.44 -18.72
N ILE A 22 2.08 0.20 -19.37
CA ILE A 22 0.76 0.52 -18.82
C ILE A 22 0.20 -0.70 -18.09
N SER A 23 -0.39 -0.47 -16.92
CA SER A 23 -1.06 -1.54 -16.19
C SER A 23 -2.44 -1.78 -16.75
N GLU A 24 -2.77 -3.04 -17.04
CA GLU A 24 -4.15 -3.42 -17.33
C GLU A 24 -5.00 -3.19 -16.08
N VAL A 25 -5.92 -2.23 -16.19
CA VAL A 25 -6.98 -2.05 -15.21
C VAL A 25 -7.84 -3.31 -15.27
N ASN A 26 -7.83 -4.10 -14.17
CA ASN A 26 -8.53 -5.39 -13.97
C ASN A 26 -7.74 -6.69 -14.23
N GLY A 27 -6.43 -6.65 -14.53
CA GLY A 27 -5.60 -7.87 -14.68
C GLY A 27 -5.34 -8.65 -13.38
N GLY A 28 -5.80 -8.15 -12.23
CA GLY A 28 -5.76 -8.83 -10.92
C GLY A 28 -4.35 -9.02 -10.33
N ARG A 29 -3.29 -8.54 -10.98
CA ARG A 29 -1.91 -8.68 -10.53
C ARG A 29 -1.24 -7.31 -10.52
N PRO A 30 -1.13 -6.63 -9.36
CA PRO A 30 -0.27 -5.45 -9.28
C PRO A 30 1.15 -5.91 -9.60
N GLN A 31 1.78 -5.26 -10.57
CA GLN A 31 3.15 -5.54 -10.96
C GLN A 31 3.84 -4.23 -11.29
N LEU A 32 5.15 -4.19 -11.06
CA LEU A 32 5.99 -3.13 -11.56
C LEU A 32 6.05 -3.24 -13.09
N HIS A 33 6.03 -2.09 -13.75
CA HIS A 33 6.13 -2.01 -15.20
C HIS A 33 7.36 -1.21 -15.59
N VAL A 34 7.88 -1.53 -16.78
CA VAL A 34 9.11 -0.91 -17.28
C VAL A 34 8.82 0.51 -17.72
N GLY A 35 9.54 1.46 -17.16
CA GLY A 35 9.64 2.84 -17.65
C GLY A 35 11.06 3.09 -18.17
N MET A 36 11.20 3.63 -19.37
CA MET A 36 12.47 4.06 -19.94
C MET A 36 12.31 5.43 -20.61
N ALA A 37 13.36 6.24 -20.53
CA ALA A 37 13.45 7.53 -21.20
C ALA A 37 14.82 7.64 -21.87
N SER A 38 14.86 8.20 -23.08
CA SER A 38 16.08 8.42 -23.87
C SER A 38 15.93 9.66 -24.73
N GLY A 39 16.90 10.57 -24.69
CA GLY A 39 16.86 11.83 -25.45
C GLY A 39 17.38 13.03 -24.64
N PRO A 40 17.15 14.26 -25.11
CA PRO A 40 17.60 15.48 -24.44
C PRO A 40 17.17 15.56 -22.98
N GLY A 41 18.08 16.00 -22.11
CA GLY A 41 17.82 16.13 -20.67
C GLY A 41 17.78 14.82 -19.88
N MET A 42 17.97 13.67 -20.54
CA MET A 42 18.07 12.36 -19.89
C MET A 42 19.51 11.87 -19.89
N THR A 43 19.98 11.42 -18.72
CA THR A 43 21.29 10.78 -18.54
C THR A 43 21.13 9.30 -18.20
N THR A 44 22.23 8.54 -18.25
CA THR A 44 22.21 7.14 -17.81
C THR A 44 22.01 7.07 -16.29
N GLY A 45 20.97 6.37 -15.86
CA GLY A 45 20.70 6.16 -14.44
C GLY A 45 19.29 5.65 -14.20
N TRP A 46 18.86 5.70 -12.94
CA TRP A 46 17.50 5.39 -12.55
C TRP A 46 16.55 6.53 -12.90
N LEU A 47 15.48 6.19 -13.64
CA LEU A 47 14.38 7.10 -13.89
C LEU A 47 13.55 7.28 -12.61
N THR A 48 13.29 8.52 -12.23
CA THR A 48 12.58 8.86 -10.99
C THR A 48 11.61 10.02 -11.20
N SER A 49 10.67 10.18 -10.29
CA SER A 49 9.80 11.36 -10.21
C SER A 49 9.66 11.80 -8.76
N ALA A 50 9.59 13.12 -8.53
CA ALA A 50 9.31 13.66 -7.20
C ALA A 50 7.93 13.25 -6.66
N SER A 51 6.99 12.85 -7.53
CA SER A 51 5.66 12.38 -7.14
C SER A 51 5.70 11.05 -6.36
N THR A 52 6.71 10.21 -6.59
CA THR A 52 6.88 8.92 -5.89
C THR A 52 7.74 9.03 -4.64
N GLY A 53 8.58 10.06 -4.55
CA GLY A 53 9.48 10.30 -3.42
C GLY A 53 10.58 9.24 -3.24
N ARG A 54 10.76 8.31 -4.19
CA ARG A 54 11.80 7.27 -4.11
C ARG A 54 12.24 6.75 -5.48
N ALA A 55 13.54 6.51 -5.63
CA ALA A 55 14.08 5.78 -6.76
C ALA A 55 13.84 4.26 -6.61
N PRO A 56 13.78 3.49 -7.71
CA PRO A 56 13.70 3.89 -9.12
C PRO A 56 12.24 3.95 -9.61
N PHE A 57 11.36 4.69 -8.92
CA PHE A 57 9.93 4.66 -9.21
C PHE A 57 9.46 5.95 -9.88
N ALA A 58 8.61 5.78 -10.87
CA ALA A 58 7.87 6.85 -11.53
C ALA A 58 6.44 6.36 -11.83
N GLN A 59 5.53 7.28 -12.11
CA GLN A 59 4.12 6.98 -12.38
C GLN A 59 3.70 7.41 -13.77
N LEU A 60 2.64 6.79 -14.30
CA LEU A 60 2.11 7.17 -15.62
C LEU A 60 1.66 8.64 -15.68
N ILE A 61 1.22 9.21 -14.55
CA ILE A 61 0.79 10.61 -14.44
C ILE A 61 1.94 11.61 -14.64
N ASP A 62 3.18 11.16 -14.52
CA ASP A 62 4.38 11.98 -14.69
C ASP A 62 4.79 12.13 -16.17
N VAL A 63 4.20 11.33 -17.07
CA VAL A 63 4.52 11.35 -18.50
C VAL A 63 4.11 12.68 -19.14
N ALA A 64 2.87 13.12 -18.91
CA ALA A 64 2.36 14.38 -19.46
C ALA A 64 3.21 15.60 -19.05
N PRO A 65 3.50 15.84 -17.76
CA PRO A 65 4.36 16.96 -17.38
C PRO A 65 5.79 16.78 -17.93
N THR A 66 6.28 15.56 -18.16
CA THR A 66 7.61 15.32 -18.79
C THR A 66 7.63 15.77 -20.25
N VAL A 67 6.58 15.45 -20.99
CA VAL A 67 6.43 15.89 -22.39
C VAL A 67 6.34 17.41 -22.46
N LEU A 68 5.55 18.05 -21.58
CA LEU A 68 5.45 19.51 -21.55
C LEU A 68 6.81 20.18 -21.29
N ARG A 69 7.56 19.69 -20.30
CA ARG A 69 8.91 20.19 -20.03
C ARG A 69 9.85 20.02 -21.23
N ALA A 70 9.79 18.87 -21.90
CA ALA A 70 10.64 18.60 -23.08
C ALA A 70 10.30 19.51 -24.27
N LEU A 71 9.05 19.97 -24.36
CA LEU A 71 8.57 20.92 -25.36
C LEU A 71 8.73 22.38 -24.94
N ASP A 72 9.37 22.65 -23.80
CA ASP A 72 9.51 23.98 -23.20
C ASP A 72 8.15 24.68 -22.96
N LEU A 73 7.16 23.90 -22.53
CA LEU A 73 5.82 24.36 -22.16
C LEU A 73 5.62 24.34 -20.65
N ASP A 74 4.84 25.29 -20.16
CA ASP A 74 4.47 25.37 -18.73
C ASP A 74 3.67 24.13 -18.29
N VAL A 75 4.04 23.59 -17.14
CA VAL A 75 3.29 22.50 -16.48
C VAL A 75 2.21 23.13 -15.59
N PRO A 76 0.90 22.89 -15.88
CA PRO A 76 -0.17 23.47 -15.08
C PRO A 76 -0.12 23.00 -13.62
N ALA A 77 -0.37 23.91 -12.68
CA ALA A 77 -0.40 23.60 -11.25
C ALA A 77 -1.49 22.56 -10.85
N SER A 78 -2.46 22.31 -11.74
CA SER A 78 -3.49 21.27 -11.55
C SER A 78 -2.98 19.86 -11.83
N MET A 79 -1.79 19.68 -12.43
CA MET A 79 -1.20 18.37 -12.63
C MET A 79 -0.56 17.85 -11.34
N ASN A 80 -0.98 16.66 -10.91
CA ASN A 80 -0.39 16.00 -9.73
C ASN A 80 0.99 15.39 -10.02
N GLY A 81 1.24 14.98 -11.27
CA GLY A 81 2.49 14.37 -11.67
C GLY A 81 3.65 15.37 -11.68
N GLN A 82 4.87 14.86 -11.61
CA GLN A 82 6.09 15.65 -11.69
C GLN A 82 6.95 15.16 -12.85
N PRO A 83 7.60 16.05 -13.61
CA PRO A 83 8.32 15.57 -14.77
C PRO A 83 9.60 14.83 -14.39
N PHE A 84 9.91 13.76 -15.13
CA PHE A 84 10.95 12.80 -14.78
C PHE A 84 12.32 13.44 -14.57
N SER A 85 13.11 12.82 -13.70
CA SER A 85 14.52 13.14 -13.46
C SER A 85 15.33 11.87 -13.30
N VAL A 86 16.63 11.98 -13.55
CA VAL A 86 17.61 10.91 -13.31
C VAL A 86 18.40 11.30 -12.07
N THR A 87 18.25 10.52 -10.99
CA THR A 87 18.75 10.94 -9.66
C THR A 87 19.86 10.03 -9.13
N ALA A 88 19.86 8.75 -9.49
CA ALA A 88 20.83 7.77 -9.00
C ALA A 88 21.51 7.03 -10.15
N GLU A 89 22.79 6.70 -9.94
CA GLU A 89 23.51 5.80 -10.83
C GLU A 89 22.82 4.43 -10.81
N ARG A 90 22.59 3.88 -11.99
CA ARG A 90 22.00 2.56 -12.13
C ARG A 90 23.13 1.53 -12.07
N PRO A 91 23.03 0.49 -11.22
CA PRO A 91 24.02 -0.58 -11.21
C PRO A 91 24.02 -1.34 -12.55
N ASP A 92 24.95 -2.28 -12.69
CA ASP A 92 25.02 -3.14 -13.88
C ASP A 92 23.68 -3.85 -14.14
N LEU A 93 23.43 -4.16 -15.40
CA LEU A 93 22.10 -4.61 -15.86
C LEU A 93 21.54 -5.78 -15.05
N VAL A 94 22.38 -6.76 -14.69
CA VAL A 94 21.95 -7.94 -13.93
C VAL A 94 21.49 -7.54 -12.54
N ASP A 95 22.23 -6.68 -11.85
CA ASP A 95 21.89 -6.21 -10.51
C ASP A 95 20.68 -5.28 -10.52
N ALA A 96 20.58 -4.41 -11.53
CA ALA A 96 19.43 -3.55 -11.75
C ALA A 96 18.14 -4.35 -11.97
N LEU A 97 18.20 -5.41 -12.78
CA LEU A 97 17.05 -6.31 -12.99
C LEU A 97 16.68 -7.06 -11.71
N ALA A 98 17.66 -7.54 -10.95
CA ALA A 98 17.41 -8.19 -9.67
C ALA A 98 16.81 -7.22 -8.65
N GLU A 99 17.19 -5.95 -8.66
CA GLU A 99 16.60 -4.90 -7.81
C GLU A 99 15.13 -4.64 -8.17
N LEU A 100 14.83 -4.50 -9.46
CA LEU A 100 13.45 -4.32 -9.93
C LEU A 100 12.57 -5.55 -9.62
N ASP A 101 13.11 -6.76 -9.75
CA ASP A 101 12.38 -7.99 -9.44
C ASP A 101 12.07 -8.12 -7.93
N ARG A 102 13.04 -7.78 -7.07
CA ARG A 102 12.84 -7.70 -5.62
C ARG A 102 11.78 -6.65 -5.26
N ALA A 103 11.86 -5.46 -5.87
CA ALA A 103 10.90 -4.39 -5.66
C ALA A 103 9.48 -4.79 -6.08
N ASN A 104 9.35 -5.45 -7.23
CA ASN A 104 8.10 -6.00 -7.72
C ASN A 104 7.53 -7.06 -6.76
N THR A 105 8.34 -8.03 -6.36
CA THR A 105 7.93 -9.10 -5.45
C THR A 105 7.45 -8.55 -4.12
N SER A 106 8.19 -7.63 -3.50
CA SER A 106 7.78 -6.95 -2.27
C SER A 106 6.44 -6.24 -2.43
N ALA A 107 6.25 -5.47 -3.52
CA ALA A 107 5.00 -4.77 -3.77
C ALA A 107 3.80 -5.73 -3.94
N VAL A 108 3.99 -6.84 -4.66
CA VAL A 108 2.94 -7.86 -4.88
C VAL A 108 2.55 -8.54 -3.57
N VAL A 109 3.54 -8.97 -2.78
CA VAL A 109 3.31 -9.66 -1.50
C VAL A 109 2.55 -8.74 -0.55
N HIS A 110 3.02 -7.51 -0.35
CA HIS A 110 2.32 -6.56 0.52
C HIS A 110 0.89 -6.29 0.06
N TYR A 111 0.65 -6.09 -1.23
CA TYR A 111 -0.71 -5.88 -1.74
C TYR A 111 -1.63 -7.07 -1.41
N ARG A 112 -1.17 -8.31 -1.64
CA ARG A 112 -1.96 -9.52 -1.40
C ARG A 112 -2.28 -9.72 0.07
N SER A 113 -1.33 -9.47 0.97
CA SER A 113 -1.53 -9.65 2.40
C SER A 113 -2.30 -8.49 3.04
N THR A 114 -2.33 -7.30 2.44
CA THR A 114 -2.96 -6.09 3.02
C THR A 114 -4.43 -6.28 3.30
N ALA A 115 -5.21 -6.83 2.35
CA ALA A 115 -6.64 -6.99 2.52
C ALA A 115 -6.99 -7.95 3.67
N LEU A 116 -6.31 -9.09 3.73
CA LEU A 116 -6.52 -10.09 4.78
C LEU A 116 -6.12 -9.54 6.15
N THR A 117 -4.93 -8.94 6.26
CA THR A 117 -4.44 -8.35 7.52
C THR A 117 -5.36 -7.24 8.00
N PHE A 118 -5.81 -6.35 7.09
CA PHE A 118 -6.75 -5.28 7.41
C PHE A 118 -8.07 -5.85 7.95
N TRP A 119 -8.69 -6.79 7.24
CA TRP A 119 -9.96 -7.39 7.69
C TRP A 119 -9.82 -8.19 8.98
N LEU A 120 -8.71 -8.91 9.17
CA LEU A 120 -8.42 -9.61 10.42
C LEU A 120 -8.31 -8.63 11.58
N LEU A 121 -7.58 -7.51 11.40
CA LEU A 121 -7.49 -6.46 12.40
C LEU A 121 -8.86 -5.86 12.71
N VAL A 122 -9.68 -5.58 11.70
CA VAL A 122 -11.06 -5.10 11.86
C VAL A 122 -11.91 -6.09 12.66
N LEU A 123 -11.87 -7.38 12.32
CA LEU A 123 -12.62 -8.43 13.02
C LEU A 123 -12.18 -8.59 14.47
N VAL A 124 -10.87 -8.55 14.74
CA VAL A 124 -10.33 -8.64 16.09
C VAL A 124 -10.75 -7.41 16.92
N ASN A 125 -10.67 -6.20 16.37
CA ASN A 125 -11.13 -4.99 17.05
C ASN A 125 -12.65 -5.03 17.31
N ALA A 126 -13.45 -5.46 16.32
CA ALA A 126 -14.88 -5.62 16.47
C ALA A 126 -15.22 -6.62 17.59
N ALA A 127 -14.51 -7.75 17.66
CA ALA A 127 -14.68 -8.74 18.71
C ALA A 127 -14.37 -8.17 20.11
N VAL A 128 -13.32 -7.35 20.24
CA VAL A 128 -13.00 -6.65 21.51
C VAL A 128 -14.12 -5.69 21.89
N VAL A 129 -14.60 -4.88 20.95
CA VAL A 129 -15.69 -3.91 21.20
C VAL A 129 -16.98 -4.62 21.61
N VAL A 130 -17.38 -5.67 20.90
CA VAL A 130 -18.57 -6.47 21.22
C VAL A 130 -18.41 -7.13 22.60
N THR A 131 -17.26 -7.73 22.88
CA THR A 131 -16.98 -8.37 24.17
C THR A 131 -17.01 -7.35 25.31
N GLY A 132 -16.42 -6.17 25.10
CA GLY A 132 -16.47 -5.05 26.03
C GLY A 132 -17.90 -4.56 26.28
N ALA A 133 -18.69 -4.33 25.23
CA ALA A 133 -20.08 -3.92 25.33
C ALA A 133 -20.94 -4.96 26.07
N VAL A 134 -20.73 -6.25 25.81
CA VAL A 134 -21.43 -7.35 26.49
C VAL A 134 -21.03 -7.46 27.95
N LEU A 135 -19.74 -7.42 28.28
CA LEU A 135 -19.24 -7.64 29.65
C LEU A 135 -19.39 -6.41 30.56
N LEU A 136 -19.25 -5.19 30.03
CA LEU A 136 -19.47 -3.96 30.78
C LEU A 136 -20.94 -3.56 30.87
N GLY A 137 -21.83 -4.25 30.16
CA GLY A 137 -23.26 -3.95 30.15
C GLY A 137 -23.61 -2.70 29.33
N GLY A 138 -22.87 -2.41 28.26
CA GLY A 138 -23.22 -1.35 27.29
C GLY A 138 -24.60 -1.57 26.66
N TRP A 139 -25.03 -2.83 26.57
CA TRP A 139 -26.39 -3.22 26.20
C TRP A 139 -27.45 -2.80 27.23
N ASP A 140 -27.08 -2.73 28.51
CA ASP A 140 -27.96 -2.30 29.62
C ASP A 140 -27.92 -0.79 29.86
N ARG A 141 -26.81 -0.11 29.49
CA ARG A 141 -26.63 1.36 29.64
C ARG A 141 -27.12 2.19 28.45
N GLY A 142 -27.70 1.57 27.42
CA GLY A 142 -28.32 2.29 26.29
C GLY A 142 -27.33 2.93 25.32
N TRP A 143 -26.09 2.43 25.26
CA TRP A 143 -25.03 3.02 24.42
C TRP A 143 -25.15 2.65 22.92
N LEU A 144 -26.01 1.69 22.58
CA LEU A 144 -26.34 1.31 21.19
C LEU A 144 -27.65 1.97 20.75
N PRO A 145 -27.71 2.63 19.58
CA PRO A 145 -28.94 3.23 19.08
C PRO A 145 -29.86 2.13 18.56
N GLY A 146 -30.85 1.76 19.39
CA GLY A 146 -31.78 0.66 19.08
C GLY A 146 -32.73 0.38 20.24
N ARG A 147 -33.68 1.32 20.45
CA ARG A 147 -34.89 1.27 21.29
C ARG A 147 -35.12 0.07 22.23
N SER A 148 -35.19 0.42 23.51
CA SER A 148 -35.92 -0.24 24.60
C SER A 148 -37.37 -0.60 24.26
N ARG A 149 -37.84 -1.80 24.67
CA ARG A 149 -39.11 -2.01 25.44
C ARG A 149 -39.61 -3.45 25.64
N GLY A 150 -38.96 -4.52 25.14
CA GLY A 150 -39.66 -5.83 25.05
C GLY A 150 -38.98 -7.13 25.52
N ARG A 151 -37.93 -7.13 26.37
CA ARG A 151 -37.21 -8.39 26.70
C ARG A 151 -36.76 -8.56 28.15
N ASP A 152 -37.63 -8.24 29.12
CA ASP A 152 -37.27 -8.29 30.56
C ASP A 152 -36.98 -9.70 31.12
N ARG A 153 -37.53 -10.78 30.52
CA ARG A 153 -37.33 -12.14 31.04
C ARG A 153 -35.94 -12.71 30.74
N VAL A 154 -35.40 -12.47 29.54
CA VAL A 154 -34.04 -12.92 29.16
C VAL A 154 -32.98 -12.11 29.93
N ARG A 155 -33.29 -10.82 30.18
CA ARG A 155 -32.48 -9.86 30.94
C ARG A 155 -32.22 -10.29 32.39
N GLY A 156 -33.26 -10.82 33.06
CA GLY A 156 -33.16 -11.33 34.43
C GLY A 156 -32.31 -12.61 34.55
N TRP A 157 -32.36 -13.49 33.53
CA TRP A 157 -31.59 -14.74 33.50
C TRP A 157 -30.08 -14.49 33.30
N LEU A 158 -29.71 -13.57 32.41
CA LEU A 158 -28.32 -13.17 32.18
C LEU A 158 -27.68 -12.46 33.39
N ARG A 159 -28.47 -11.69 34.16
CA ARG A 159 -28.02 -10.99 35.38
C ARG A 159 -27.60 -11.93 36.50
N ARG A 160 -28.22 -13.11 36.64
CA ARG A 160 -27.94 -14.06 37.73
C ARG A 160 -26.64 -14.86 37.54
N ARG A 161 -26.04 -14.83 36.35
CA ARG A 161 -24.89 -15.70 36.00
C ARG A 161 -23.54 -14.99 35.81
N ARG A 162 -23.40 -13.67 36.05
CA ARG A 162 -22.17 -12.94 35.68
C ARG A 162 -21.29 -12.52 36.86
N PRO A 163 -20.09 -13.09 37.03
CA PRO A 163 -19.07 -12.59 37.95
C PRO A 163 -18.29 -11.42 37.31
N VAL A 164 -18.88 -10.22 37.34
CA VAL A 164 -18.40 -9.04 36.57
C VAL A 164 -17.03 -8.48 37.04
N ARG A 165 -16.56 -8.82 38.25
CA ARG A 165 -15.31 -8.28 38.79
C ARG A 165 -14.03 -8.92 38.23
N ARG A 166 -14.01 -10.23 37.98
CA ARG A 166 -12.80 -10.92 37.47
C ARG A 166 -12.58 -10.73 35.97
N GLY A 167 -13.65 -10.60 35.18
CA GLY A 167 -13.55 -10.46 33.72
C GLY A 167 -12.92 -9.14 33.25
N ARG A 168 -12.98 -8.07 34.04
CA ARG A 168 -12.47 -6.73 33.67
C ARG A 168 -10.95 -6.68 33.49
N GLY A 169 -10.19 -7.36 34.34
CA GLY A 169 -8.73 -7.41 34.23
C GLY A 169 -8.30 -8.13 32.95
N LEU A 170 -8.95 -9.25 32.64
CA LEU A 170 -8.69 -10.04 31.44
C LEU A 170 -9.09 -9.28 30.16
N LEU A 171 -10.24 -8.60 30.17
CA LEU A 171 -10.68 -7.69 29.10
C LEU A 171 -9.67 -6.59 28.83
N ARG A 172 -9.15 -5.95 29.88
CA ARG A 172 -8.14 -4.89 29.75
C ARG A 172 -6.86 -5.43 29.13
N GLY A 173 -6.40 -6.61 29.56
CA GLY A 173 -5.24 -7.27 28.96
C GLY A 173 -5.46 -7.59 27.48
N VAL A 174 -6.62 -8.15 27.12
CA VAL A 174 -6.98 -8.43 25.72
C VAL A 174 -7.07 -7.15 24.90
N ALA A 175 -7.69 -6.09 25.42
CA ALA A 175 -7.81 -4.83 24.72
C ALA A 175 -6.44 -4.18 24.47
N ILE A 176 -5.53 -4.22 25.44
CA ILE A 176 -4.15 -3.75 25.27
C ILE A 176 -3.41 -4.61 24.24
N GLY A 177 -3.55 -5.94 24.30
CA GLY A 177 -2.96 -6.86 23.34
C GLY A 177 -3.42 -6.56 21.90
N VAL A 178 -4.73 -6.38 21.70
CA VAL A 178 -5.29 -6.03 20.39
C VAL A 178 -4.86 -4.64 19.93
N ALA A 179 -4.84 -3.65 20.84
CA ALA A 179 -4.37 -2.30 20.54
C ALA A 179 -2.88 -2.27 20.16
N SER A 180 -2.10 -3.28 20.57
CA SER A 180 -0.69 -3.42 20.19
C SER A 180 -0.47 -4.04 18.81
N LEU A 181 -1.51 -4.63 18.18
CA LEU A 181 -1.38 -5.29 16.88
C LEU A 181 -0.85 -4.36 15.77
N PRO A 182 -1.34 -3.12 15.60
CA PRO A 182 -0.78 -2.23 14.57
C PRO A 182 0.71 -1.96 14.75
N VAL A 183 1.16 -1.76 16.01
CA VAL A 183 2.57 -1.53 16.33
C VAL A 183 3.39 -2.79 16.05
N ALA A 184 2.91 -3.97 16.46
CA ALA A 184 3.58 -5.24 16.19
C ALA A 184 3.68 -5.54 14.69
N THR A 185 2.63 -5.27 13.90
CA THR A 185 2.65 -5.42 12.44
C THR A 185 3.61 -4.43 11.79
N TYR A 186 3.71 -3.19 12.29
CA TYR A 186 4.71 -2.23 11.83
C TYR A 186 6.14 -2.73 12.11
N LEU A 187 6.40 -3.22 13.32
CA LEU A 187 7.70 -3.78 13.69
C LEU A 187 8.07 -5.05 12.92
N ALA A 188 7.09 -5.90 12.58
CA ALA A 188 7.33 -7.09 11.76
C ALA A 188 7.82 -6.73 10.35
N ASN A 189 7.38 -5.59 9.80
CA ASN A 189 7.86 -5.09 8.50
C ASN A 189 9.30 -4.53 8.54
N LEU A 190 9.96 -4.49 9.70
CA LEU A 190 11.40 -4.18 9.77
C LEU A 190 12.27 -5.38 9.40
N VAL A 191 11.72 -6.59 9.42
CA VAL A 191 12.41 -7.82 9.02
C VAL A 191 11.99 -8.18 7.60
N PRO A 192 12.92 -8.52 6.69
CA PRO A 192 12.58 -8.83 5.30
C PRO A 192 11.98 -10.24 5.14
N TRP A 193 10.82 -10.46 5.74
CA TRP A 193 10.11 -11.74 5.79
C TRP A 193 9.62 -12.18 4.40
N GLU A 194 9.39 -11.23 3.50
CA GLU A 194 9.04 -11.44 2.09
C GLU A 194 10.13 -12.20 1.30
N ARG A 195 11.35 -12.30 1.85
CA ARG A 195 12.46 -13.06 1.26
C ARG A 195 12.57 -14.49 1.80
N SER A 196 11.74 -14.88 2.78
CA SER A 196 11.72 -16.25 3.29
C SER A 196 11.12 -17.21 2.24
N GLY A 197 11.56 -18.47 2.20
CA GLY A 197 11.22 -19.43 1.13
C GLY A 197 9.73 -19.83 1.01
N SER A 198 8.84 -19.17 1.75
CA SER A 198 7.39 -19.38 1.72
C SER A 198 6.63 -18.07 2.00
N PRO A 199 6.65 -17.08 1.09
CA PRO A 199 5.85 -15.87 1.25
C PRO A 199 4.36 -16.21 1.03
N ARG A 200 3.49 -15.80 1.95
CA ARG A 200 2.02 -16.01 1.89
C ARG A 200 1.29 -14.77 1.37
#